data_AF-A0A414CCY6-F1
#
_entry.id   AF-A0A414CCY6-F1
#
_cell.length_a   1.000
_cell.length_b   1.000
_cell.length_c   1.000
_cell.angle_alpha   90.00
_cell.angle_beta   90.00
_cell.angle_gamma   90.00
#
_symmetry.space_group_name_H-M   'P 1'
#
loop_
_entity.id
_entity.type
_entity.pdbx_description
1 polymer ?
#
loop_
_entity_poly.entity_id
_entity_poly.type
_entity_poly.pdbx_seq_one_letter_code
_entity_poly.pdbx_strand_id
1 'polypeptide(L)'
;MVPWAAPSTWGIAAAIVLQAAIFGFMHMNWVQGCYAGAAGLIFGWVLVTTGKLRYTILLHFAFNAGSYLMGLLWFVNTPLDVVITVAIAGFVLVEAMRSLKLTCQTDRPYQQA
;
A
#
# COMPACT_ATOMS: atom_id res chain seq x y z
N MET A 1 -14.38 15.14 -9.36
CA MET A 1 -14.09 16.35 -8.55
C MET A 1 -14.84 17.50 -9.18
N VAL A 2 -15.63 18.23 -8.40
CA VAL A 2 -16.45 19.32 -8.92
C VAL A 2 -15.59 20.59 -9.03
N PRO A 3 -15.57 21.33 -10.15
CA PRO A 3 -14.51 22.30 -10.44
C PRO A 3 -14.37 23.47 -9.43
N TRP A 4 -15.43 23.81 -8.70
CA TRP A 4 -15.41 24.95 -7.76
C TRP A 4 -14.94 24.58 -6.35
N ALA A 5 -14.75 23.30 -6.04
CA ALA A 5 -14.38 22.81 -4.71
C ALA A 5 -13.00 22.14 -4.71
N ALA A 6 -12.09 22.57 -5.61
CA ALA A 6 -10.73 22.08 -5.63
C ALA A 6 -10.02 22.46 -4.30
N PRO A 7 -9.61 21.50 -3.47
CA PRO A 7 -8.98 21.80 -2.19
C PRO A 7 -7.64 22.51 -2.42
N SER A 8 -7.35 23.49 -1.56
CA SER A 8 -6.06 24.20 -1.58
C SER A 8 -4.92 23.24 -1.27
N THR A 9 -3.69 23.59 -1.68
CA THR A 9 -2.48 22.79 -1.40
C THR A 9 -2.32 22.49 0.09
N TRP A 10 -2.62 23.46 0.95
CA TRP A 10 -2.62 23.29 2.40
C TRP A 10 -3.71 22.32 2.90
N GLY A 11 -4.90 22.36 2.30
CA GLY A 11 -5.97 21.42 2.60
C GLY A 11 -5.60 19.98 2.22
N ILE A 12 -4.94 19.79 1.08
CA ILE A 12 -4.46 18.48 0.64
C ILE A 12 -3.36 17.96 1.58
N ALA A 13 -2.39 18.81 1.93
CA ALA A 13 -1.34 18.45 2.87
C ALA A 13 -1.91 18.04 4.24
N ALA A 14 -2.86 18.83 4.77
CA ALA A 14 -3.54 18.53 6.02
C ALA A 14 -4.31 17.19 5.95
N ALA A 15 -5.01 16.92 4.84
CA ALA A 15 -5.72 15.66 4.63
C ALA A 15 -4.77 14.45 4.62
N ILE A 16 -3.60 14.56 3.97
CA ILE A 16 -2.59 13.49 3.96
C ILE A 16 -2.07 13.22 5.37
N VAL A 17 -1.70 14.27 6.11
CA VAL A 17 -1.15 14.13 7.47
C VAL A 17 -2.18 13.56 8.42
N LEU A 18 -3.41 14.09 8.40
CA LEU A 18 -4.50 13.61 9.25
C LEU A 18 -4.83 12.14 8.95
N GLN A 19 -4.97 11.79 7.68
CA GLN A 19 -5.20 10.41 7.27
C GLN A 19 -4.06 9.49 7.71
N ALA A 20 -2.81 9.89 7.54
CA ALA A 20 -1.65 9.10 7.94
C ALA A 20 -1.58 8.89 9.46
N ALA A 21 -1.90 9.93 10.25
CA ALA A 21 -1.94 9.86 11.70
C ALA A 21 -3.03 8.91 12.19
N ILE A 22 -4.26 9.02 11.65
CA ILE A 22 -5.36 8.12 11.97
C ILE A 22 -5.01 6.69 11.55
N PHE A 23 -4.45 6.52 10.36
CA PHE A 23 -4.05 5.21 9.85
C PHE A 23 -3.02 4.53 10.77
N GLY A 24 -1.98 5.24 11.20
CA GLY A 24 -1.00 4.73 12.17
C GLY A 24 -1.62 4.41 13.52
N PHE A 25 -2.46 5.29 14.06
CA PHE A 25 -3.15 5.07 15.33
C PHE A 25 -4.05 3.83 15.32
N MET A 26 -4.76 3.60 14.21
CA MET A 26 -5.66 2.45 14.05
C MET A 26 -4.96 1.09 14.04
N HIS A 27 -3.63 1.04 13.95
CA HIS A 27 -2.89 -0.24 14.07
C HIS A 27 -2.73 -0.72 15.52
N MET A 28 -3.11 0.10 16.52
CA MET A 28 -3.19 -0.30 17.94
C MET A 28 -1.88 -0.81 18.56
N ASN A 29 -0.75 -0.59 17.90
CA ASN A 29 0.58 -0.94 18.39
C ASN A 29 1.55 0.20 18.11
N TRP A 30 2.42 0.51 19.06
CA TRP A 30 3.32 1.65 18.96
C TRP A 30 4.30 1.52 17.78
N VAL A 31 5.02 0.41 17.70
CA VAL A 31 6.02 0.16 16.65
C VAL A 31 5.35 0.08 15.29
N GLN A 32 4.25 -0.67 15.20
CA GLN A 32 3.47 -0.82 13.97
C GLN A 32 2.86 0.49 13.52
N GLY A 33 2.29 1.25 14.44
CA GLY A 33 1.68 2.54 14.17
C GLY A 33 2.68 3.56 13.63
N CYS A 34 3.92 3.57 14.13
CA CYS A 34 4.97 4.46 13.62
C CYS A 34 5.28 4.21 12.14
N TYR A 35 5.59 2.96 11.77
CA TYR A 35 5.91 2.67 10.37
C TYR A 35 4.68 2.67 9.47
N ALA A 36 3.50 2.30 9.98
CA ALA A 36 2.24 2.35 9.24
C ALA A 36 1.83 3.80 8.97
N GLY A 37 2.00 4.70 9.94
CA GLY A 37 1.78 6.14 9.76
C GLY A 37 2.72 6.75 8.72
N ALA A 38 4.01 6.41 8.76
CA ALA A 38 4.97 6.83 7.74
C ALA A 38 4.58 6.32 6.33
N ALA A 39 4.19 5.04 6.21
CA ALA A 39 3.67 4.49 4.97
C ALA A 39 2.36 5.20 4.53
N GLY A 40 1.50 5.58 5.47
CA GLY A 40 0.29 6.36 5.23
C GLY A 40 0.53 7.71 4.57
N LEU A 41 1.64 8.39 4.88
CA LEU A 41 2.04 9.62 4.19
C LEU A 41 2.36 9.36 2.71
N ILE A 42 3.08 8.27 2.43
CA ILE A 42 3.41 7.85 1.06
C ILE A 42 2.13 7.49 0.30
N PHE A 43 1.19 6.80 0.95
CA PHE A 43 -0.10 6.42 0.37
C PHE A 43 -0.93 7.63 -0.06
N GLY A 44 -0.98 8.66 0.81
CA GLY A 44 -1.64 9.93 0.50
C GLY A 44 -0.96 10.69 -0.64
N TRP A 45 0.37 10.74 -0.66
CA TRP A 45 1.14 11.35 -1.75
C TRP A 45 0.93 10.63 -3.10
N VAL A 46 0.95 9.30 -3.12
CA VAL A 46 0.68 8.49 -4.32
C VAL A 46 -0.74 8.74 -4.83
N LEU A 47 -1.74 8.84 -3.94
CA LEU A 47 -3.11 9.11 -4.35
C LEU A 47 -3.24 10.48 -5.02
N VAL A 48 -2.65 11.52 -4.43
CA VAL A 48 -2.73 12.89 -4.94
C VAL A 48 -1.98 13.06 -6.25
N THR A 49 -0.81 12.44 -6.39
CA THR A 49 0.00 12.53 -7.62
C THR A 49 -0.58 11.74 -8.78
N THR A 50 -1.16 10.57 -8.52
CA THR A 50 -1.65 9.67 -9.58
C THR A 50 -3.14 9.79 -9.86
N GLY A 51 -3.91 10.34 -8.92
CA GLY A 51 -5.37 10.39 -8.95
C GLY A 51 -6.05 9.01 -8.92
N LYS A 52 -5.30 7.93 -8.61
CA LYS A 52 -5.75 6.54 -8.80
C LYS A 52 -5.58 5.73 -7.52
N LEU A 53 -6.71 5.48 -6.84
CA LEU A 53 -6.77 4.69 -5.60
C LEU A 53 -6.16 3.29 -5.71
N ARG A 54 -6.27 2.64 -6.89
CA ARG A 54 -5.71 1.31 -7.14
C ARG A 54 -4.22 1.20 -6.83
N TYR A 55 -3.43 2.26 -7.02
CA TYR A 55 -1.99 2.22 -6.73
C TYR A 55 -1.72 2.24 -5.24
N THR A 56 -2.50 3.03 -4.48
CA THR A 56 -2.44 3.04 -3.02
C THR A 56 -2.87 1.70 -2.43
N ILE A 57 -3.88 1.04 -2.98
CA ILE A 57 -4.31 -0.31 -2.56
C ILE A 57 -3.19 -1.34 -2.78
N LEU A 58 -2.60 -1.38 -3.99
CA LEU A 58 -1.52 -2.32 -4.28
C LEU A 58 -0.29 -2.07 -3.39
N LEU A 59 0.06 -0.80 -3.17
CA LEU A 59 1.18 -0.43 -2.32
C LEU A 59 0.93 -0.82 -0.85
N HIS A 60 -0.30 -0.66 -0.37
CA HIS A 60 -0.69 -1.13 0.96
C HIS A 60 -0.55 -2.65 1.08
N PHE A 61 -1.03 -3.42 0.09
CA PHE A 61 -0.85 -4.87 0.07
C PHE A 61 0.63 -5.28 0.09
N ALA A 62 1.48 -4.62 -0.71
CA ALA A 62 2.91 -4.89 -0.74
C ALA A 62 3.57 -4.63 0.63
N PHE A 63 3.21 -3.53 1.30
CA PHE A 63 3.73 -3.20 2.62
C PHE A 63 3.30 -4.23 3.68
N ASN A 64 2.04 -4.67 3.65
CA ASN A 64 1.55 -5.73 4.54
C ASN A 64 2.25 -7.06 4.28
N ALA A 65 2.40 -7.46 3.02
CA ALA A 65 3.12 -8.68 2.65
C ALA A 65 4.58 -8.64 3.10
N GLY A 66 5.24 -7.49 2.96
CA GLY A 66 6.59 -7.26 3.49
C GLY A 66 6.68 -7.44 5.00
N SER A 67 5.67 -6.97 5.75
CA SER A 67 5.61 -7.17 7.21
C SER A 67 5.53 -8.66 7.58
N TYR A 68 4.67 -9.43 6.91
CA TYR A 68 4.60 -10.89 7.10
C TYR A 68 5.90 -11.61 6.68
N LEU A 69 6.56 -11.13 5.62
CA LEU A 69 7.86 -11.65 5.19
C LEU A 69 8.92 -11.47 6.29
N MET A 70 8.95 -10.33 6.98
CA MET A 70 9.87 -10.15 8.12
C MET A 70 9.63 -11.20 9.21
N GLY A 71 8.37 -11.59 9.45
CA GLY A 71 8.04 -12.70 10.35
C GLY A 71 8.52 -14.05 9.84
N LEU A 72 8.38 -14.33 8.54
CA LEU A 72 8.89 -15.57 7.92
C LEU A 72 10.42 -15.68 8.03
N LEU A 73 11.12 -14.56 7.88
CA LEU A 73 12.57 -14.50 7.97
C LEU A 73 13.11 -14.88 9.37
N TRP A 74 12.27 -14.86 10.40
CA TRP A 74 12.63 -15.36 11.74
C TRP A 74 12.85 -16.87 11.78
N PHE A 75 12.20 -17.63 10.89
CA PHE A 75 12.21 -19.10 10.92
C PHE A 75 13.29 -19.73 10.02
N VAL A 76 14.00 -18.92 9.24
CA VAL A 76 15.08 -19.37 8.35
C VAL A 76 16.43 -19.10 8.99
N ASN A 77 17.37 -20.03 8.85
CA ASN A 77 18.63 -19.98 9.60
C ASN A 77 19.86 -19.91 8.69
N THR A 78 19.72 -20.24 7.41
CA THR A 78 20.84 -20.20 6.46
C THR A 78 20.66 -19.05 5.46
N PRO A 79 21.76 -18.46 4.95
CA PRO A 79 21.68 -17.45 3.90
C PRO A 79 20.95 -17.95 2.64
N LEU A 80 21.08 -19.25 2.33
CA LEU A 80 20.38 -19.87 1.21
C LEU A 80 18.86 -19.88 1.43
N ASP A 81 18.40 -20.26 2.62
CA ASP A 81 16.97 -20.28 2.96
C ASP A 81 16.35 -18.88 2.94
N VAL A 82 17.12 -17.85 3.36
CA VAL A 82 16.71 -16.44 3.26
C VAL A 82 16.49 -16.05 1.80
N VAL A 83 17.46 -16.35 0.93
CA VAL A 83 17.36 -16.03 -0.50
C VAL A 83 16.17 -16.74 -1.15
N ILE A 84 15.97 -18.02 -0.86
CA ILE A 84 14.85 -18.81 -1.37
C ILE A 84 13.51 -18.21 -0.91
N THR A 85 13.39 -17.90 0.39
CA THR A 85 12.17 -17.36 0.98
C THR A 85 11.82 -15.99 0.39
N VAL A 86 12.80 -15.09 0.27
CA VAL A 86 12.60 -13.77 -0.34
C VAL A 86 12.23 -13.90 -1.82
N ALA A 87 12.87 -14.80 -2.56
CA ALA A 87 12.59 -15.01 -3.98
C ALA A 87 11.15 -15.52 -4.21
N ILE A 88 10.71 -16.52 -3.43
CA ILE A 88 9.35 -17.07 -3.52
C ILE A 88 8.33 -16.01 -3.12
N ALA A 89 8.52 -15.35 -1.97
CA ALA A 89 7.60 -14.31 -1.50
C ALA A 89 7.51 -13.14 -2.49
N GLY A 90 8.63 -12.71 -3.05
CA GLY A 90 8.69 -11.67 -4.08
C GLY A 90 7.95 -12.08 -5.35
N PHE A 91 8.16 -13.30 -5.84
CA PHE A 91 7.47 -13.82 -7.01
C PHE A 91 5.95 -13.87 -6.79
N VAL A 92 5.51 -14.47 -5.68
CA VAL A 92 4.07 -14.56 -5.32
C VAL A 92 3.45 -13.17 -5.20
N LEU A 93 4.14 -12.22 -4.56
CA LEU A 93 3.64 -10.86 -4.41
C LEU A 93 3.49 -10.16 -5.78
N VAL A 94 4.48 -10.31 -6.67
CA VAL A 94 4.42 -9.71 -8.02
C VAL A 94 3.26 -10.28 -8.82
N GLU A 95 3.08 -11.61 -8.83
CA GLU A 95 1.99 -12.26 -9.57
C GLU A 95 0.61 -11.93 -8.96
N ALA A 96 0.51 -11.83 -7.64
CA ALA A 96 -0.71 -11.36 -6.98
C ALA A 96 -1.06 -9.92 -7.36
N MET A 97 -0.08 -9.02 -7.35
CA MET A 97 -0.29 -7.62 -7.76
C MET A 97 -0.66 -7.49 -9.24
N ARG A 98 -0.03 -8.29 -10.13
CA ARG A 98 -0.38 -8.34 -11.55
C ARG A 98 -1.80 -8.83 -11.76
N SER A 99 -2.18 -9.93 -11.11
CA SER A 99 -3.52 -10.50 -11.19
C SER A 99 -4.59 -9.52 -10.71
N LEU A 100 -4.36 -8.86 -9.56
CA LEU A 100 -5.27 -7.85 -9.02
C LEU A 100 -5.38 -6.62 -9.93
N LYS A 101 -4.28 -6.21 -10.55
CA LYS A 101 -4.31 -5.11 -11.53
C LYS A 101 -5.13 -5.50 -12.76
N LEU A 102 -4.99 -6.74 -13.24
CA LEU A 102 -5.76 -7.25 -14.39
C LEU A 102 -7.24 -7.33 -14.07
N THR A 103 -7.66 -7.88 -12.92
CA THR A 103 -9.08 -7.94 -12.53
C THR A 103 -9.70 -6.55 -12.43
N CYS A 104 -9.02 -5.61 -11.76
CA CYS A 104 -9.46 -4.21 -11.72
C CYS A 104 -9.48 -3.51 -13.09
N GLN A 105 -8.75 -4.01 -14.09
CA GLN A 105 -8.83 -3.52 -15.46
C GLN A 105 -10.00 -4.14 -16.22
N THR A 106 -10.30 -5.42 -16.00
CA THR A 106 -11.40 -6.16 -16.66
C THR A 106 -12.78 -5.81 -16.11
N ASP A 107 -12.89 -5.35 -14.85
CA ASP A 107 -14.15 -4.84 -14.29
C ASP A 107 -14.60 -3.50 -14.91
N ARG A 108 -13.65 -2.70 -15.43
CA ARG A 108 -13.97 -1.43 -16.09
C ARG A 108 -14.71 -1.55 -17.43
N PRO A 109 -14.34 -2.43 -18.39
CA PRO A 109 -15.04 -2.55 -19.65
C PRO A 109 -16.46 -3.10 -19.50
N TYR A 110 -16.76 -3.90 -18.47
CA TYR A 110 -18.13 -4.40 -18.23
C TYR A 110 -19.10 -3.31 -17.73
N GLN A 111 -18.60 -2.30 -17.02
CA GLN A 111 -19.42 -1.17 -16.53
C GLN A 111 -19.70 -0.09 -17.59
N GLN A 112 -19.22 -0.26 -18.83
CA GLN A 112 -19.40 0.68 -19.95
C GLN A 112 -20.24 0.09 -21.10
N ALA A 113 -20.90 -1.06 -20.91
CA ALA A 113 -21.81 -1.69 -21.87
C ALA A 113 -23.26 -1.59 -21.40
#